data_AF-A0A6A7BDI1-F1
#
_entry.id   AF-A0A6A7BDI1-F1
#
_cell.length_a   1.000
_cell.length_b   1.000
_cell.length_c   1.000
_cell.angle_alpha   90.00
_cell.angle_beta   90.00
_cell.angle_gamma   90.00
#
_symmetry.space_group_name_H-M   'P 1'
#
loop_
_entity.id
_entity.type
_entity.pdbx_description
1 polymer ?
#
loop_
_entity_poly.entity_id
_entity_poly.type
_entity_poly.pdbx_seq_one_letter_code
_entity_poly.pdbx_strand_id
1 'polypeptide(L)'
;MLSPLLSLLLGDSLMAFNVVAENIQFINHCNYPFYVFEVGEGFAGEDHEGITVPAGGTVYHPIRNTEGMEGGISLKIRDLPEYRVAPAGILQAEYNFHPDSTGKLWYDLSLVDCSPAAKPTDPHFCPLTQGGVKMFVPGYEKDGCLPASCSAQGCNDAYLEPGPTLGDPTLSCHAGVDIQFETCLDSNGLVTILDDEPEVSPPGASPSSQGPKPKPSGLGSPKVSPNGICGAESGYTCAGSALGQCCSEYNYCGDGNEFCGTGCQKDFGTCRSSFARSPSTLLTVTKPRQSTS
;
A
#
# COMPACT_ATOMS: atom_id res chain seq x y z
N MET A 1 24.10 -50.61 45.18
CA MET A 1 23.68 -49.22 45.45
C MET A 1 24.35 -48.31 44.44
N LEU A 2 23.68 -47.21 44.10
CA LEU A 2 23.73 -46.45 42.84
C LEU A 2 25.12 -45.96 42.37
N SER A 3 25.30 -45.98 41.05
CA SER A 3 26.26 -45.17 40.29
C SER A 3 25.61 -43.82 39.95
N PRO A 4 26.28 -42.66 40.07
CA PRO A 4 25.73 -41.40 39.61
C PRO A 4 26.07 -41.20 38.13
N LEU A 5 25.05 -41.23 37.27
CA LEU A 5 25.15 -40.67 35.92
C LEU A 5 25.30 -39.15 36.05
N LEU A 6 26.42 -38.64 35.55
CA LEU A 6 26.66 -37.22 35.33
C LEU A 6 25.92 -36.79 34.05
N SER A 7 24.71 -36.24 34.21
CA SER A 7 23.99 -35.58 33.10
C SER A 7 24.64 -34.23 32.82
N LEU A 8 25.41 -34.13 31.74
CA LEU A 8 25.73 -32.86 31.10
C LEU A 8 24.46 -32.35 30.40
N LEU A 9 23.77 -31.38 31.01
CA LEU A 9 22.85 -30.49 30.32
C LEU A 9 23.69 -29.36 29.71
N LEU A 10 24.13 -29.55 28.46
CA LEU A 10 24.51 -28.40 27.63
C LEU A 10 23.20 -27.72 27.26
N GLY A 11 22.99 -26.53 27.84
CA GLY A 11 21.88 -25.67 27.46
C GLY A 11 22.03 -25.27 26.00
N ASP A 12 21.14 -25.76 25.16
CA ASP A 12 20.89 -25.17 23.86
C ASP A 12 20.40 -23.74 24.13
N SER A 13 21.33 -22.79 24.07
CA SER A 13 21.00 -21.38 23.93
C SER A 13 20.45 -21.22 22.52
N LEU A 14 19.16 -21.51 22.36
CA LEU A 14 18.36 -20.99 21.25
C LEU A 14 18.43 -19.46 21.37
N MET A 15 19.39 -18.84 20.69
CA MET A 15 19.28 -17.45 20.32
C MET A 15 18.12 -17.40 19.34
N ALA A 16 16.91 -17.22 19.87
CA ALA A 16 15.78 -16.79 19.08
C ALA A 16 16.18 -15.41 18.52
N PHE A 17 16.73 -15.40 17.31
CA PHE A 17 16.80 -14.20 16.51
C PHE A 17 15.35 -13.78 16.33
N ASN A 18 14.94 -12.73 17.05
CA ASN A 18 13.74 -12.00 16.69
C ASN A 18 14.04 -11.44 15.30
N VAL A 19 13.65 -12.16 14.25
CA VAL A 19 13.54 -11.57 12.92
C VAL A 19 12.44 -10.54 13.07
N VAL A 20 12.85 -9.28 13.20
CA VAL A 20 11.92 -8.15 13.09
C VAL A 20 11.29 -8.29 11.71
N ALA A 21 9.96 -8.25 11.64
CA ALA A 21 9.28 -8.36 10.35
C ALA A 21 9.80 -7.26 9.41
N GLU A 22 10.28 -7.64 8.23
CA GLU A 22 10.75 -6.72 7.20
C GLU A 22 9.64 -6.51 6.17
N ASN A 23 9.26 -5.25 5.95
CA ASN A 23 8.15 -4.89 5.08
C ASN A 23 8.54 -3.78 4.11
N ILE A 24 7.85 -3.77 2.97
CA ILE A 24 7.65 -2.54 2.20
C ILE A 24 6.33 -1.93 2.65
N GLN A 25 6.41 -0.76 3.27
CA GLN A 25 5.26 0.04 3.68
C GLN A 25 4.89 1.00 2.56
N PHE A 26 3.80 0.71 1.85
CA PHE A 26 3.21 1.60 0.87
C PHE A 26 2.36 2.65 1.57
N ILE A 27 2.75 3.92 1.48
CA ILE A 27 2.05 5.06 2.07
C ILE A 27 1.53 5.94 0.92
N ASN A 28 0.21 5.93 0.74
CA ASN A 28 -0.42 6.63 -0.37
C ASN A 28 -0.93 8.00 0.07
N HIS A 29 -0.25 9.08 -0.32
CA HIS A 29 -0.76 10.44 -0.09
C HIS A 29 -1.67 10.94 -1.21
N CYS A 30 -1.87 10.14 -2.27
CA CYS A 30 -2.77 10.47 -3.37
C CYS A 30 -4.23 10.41 -2.91
N ASN A 31 -5.09 11.17 -3.59
CA ASN A 31 -6.54 11.11 -3.43
C ASN A 31 -7.23 10.01 -4.26
N TYR A 32 -6.44 9.10 -4.84
CA TYR A 32 -6.89 7.92 -5.58
C TYR A 32 -6.08 6.69 -5.15
N PRO A 33 -6.65 5.47 -5.25
CA PRO A 33 -5.92 4.25 -4.93
C PRO A 33 -4.90 3.91 -6.02
N PHE A 34 -3.88 3.13 -5.65
CA PHE A 34 -3.03 2.44 -6.61
C PHE A 34 -2.98 0.95 -6.28
N TYR A 35 -2.43 0.16 -7.19
CA TYR A 35 -2.45 -1.30 -7.18
C TYR A 35 -1.04 -1.82 -7.34
N VAL A 36 -0.71 -2.86 -6.58
CA VAL A 36 0.62 -3.47 -6.52
C VAL A 36 0.49 -4.96 -6.84
N PHE A 37 1.26 -5.45 -7.81
CA PHE A 37 1.25 -6.83 -8.25
C PHE A 37 2.65 -7.44 -8.06
N GLU A 38 2.71 -8.57 -7.37
CA GLU A 38 3.97 -9.25 -7.08
C GLU A 38 4.39 -10.13 -8.28
N VAL A 39 5.62 -9.97 -8.76
CA VAL A 39 6.20 -10.78 -9.84
C VAL A 39 7.60 -11.24 -9.44
N GLY A 40 7.88 -12.54 -9.53
CA GLY A 40 9.19 -13.11 -9.19
C GLY A 40 9.39 -14.50 -9.80
N GLU A 41 10.53 -15.13 -9.51
CA GLU A 41 10.79 -16.49 -9.98
C GLU A 41 9.77 -17.48 -9.40
N GLY A 42 9.08 -18.21 -10.27
CA GLY A 42 8.11 -19.23 -9.87
C GLY A 42 6.73 -18.71 -9.48
N PHE A 43 6.49 -17.40 -9.53
CA PHE A 43 5.18 -16.81 -9.33
C PHE A 43 5.03 -15.46 -10.05
N ALA A 44 3.94 -15.31 -10.80
CA ALA A 44 3.50 -14.04 -11.32
C ALA A 44 2.04 -13.90 -10.89
N GLY A 45 1.74 -12.88 -10.08
CA GLY A 45 0.37 -12.67 -9.62
C GLY A 45 -0.57 -12.46 -10.81
N GLU A 46 -1.79 -12.99 -10.73
CA GLU A 46 -2.85 -12.63 -11.67
C GLU A 46 -3.37 -11.21 -11.37
N ASP A 47 -3.95 -10.53 -12.36
CA ASP A 47 -4.50 -9.16 -12.21
C ASP A 47 -5.48 -9.02 -11.03
N HIS A 48 -6.20 -10.09 -10.69
CA HIS A 48 -7.16 -10.06 -9.59
C HIS A 48 -6.52 -10.27 -8.21
N GLU A 49 -5.22 -10.57 -8.15
CA GLU A 49 -4.43 -10.76 -6.93
C GLU A 49 -3.69 -9.48 -6.51
N GLY A 50 -3.90 -8.39 -7.24
CA GLY A 50 -3.33 -7.09 -6.95
C GLY A 50 -3.69 -6.57 -5.55
N ILE A 51 -2.69 -6.09 -4.83
CA ILE A 51 -2.86 -5.40 -3.55
C ILE A 51 -3.29 -3.97 -3.84
N THR A 52 -4.49 -3.59 -3.39
CA THR A 52 -4.94 -2.20 -3.46
C THR A 52 -4.35 -1.40 -2.31
N VAL A 53 -3.71 -0.27 -2.61
CA VAL A 53 -3.28 0.73 -1.62
C VAL A 53 -4.28 1.90 -1.67
N PRO A 54 -5.17 2.04 -0.67
CA PRO A 54 -6.24 3.04 -0.71
C PRO A 54 -5.72 4.47 -0.79
N ALA A 55 -6.52 5.39 -1.33
CA ALA A 55 -6.27 6.83 -1.24
C ALA A 55 -6.09 7.26 0.22
N GLY A 56 -5.01 7.99 0.53
CA GLY A 56 -4.68 8.40 1.91
C GLY A 56 -4.32 7.23 2.84
N GLY A 57 -4.16 6.02 2.32
CA GLY A 57 -4.01 4.78 3.09
C GLY A 57 -2.58 4.28 3.21
N THR A 58 -2.39 3.25 4.03
CA THR A 58 -1.11 2.56 4.17
C THR A 58 -1.32 1.05 4.11
N VAL A 59 -0.48 0.37 3.35
CA VAL A 59 -0.48 -1.10 3.22
C VAL A 59 0.93 -1.63 3.41
N TYR A 60 1.05 -2.77 4.09
CA TYR A 60 2.33 -3.43 4.35
C TYR A 60 2.43 -4.66 3.44
N HIS A 61 3.51 -4.73 2.67
CA HIS A 61 3.88 -5.90 1.90
C HIS A 61 5.07 -6.59 2.59
N PRO A 62 4.91 -7.84 3.07
CA PRO A 62 6.01 -8.55 3.73
C PRO A 62 7.10 -8.90 2.71
N ILE A 63 8.36 -8.59 3.05
CA ILE A 63 9.51 -8.94 2.22
C ILE A 63 9.79 -10.45 2.34
N ARG A 64 9.96 -11.12 1.19
CA ARG A 64 10.30 -12.55 1.14
C ARG A 64 11.81 -12.75 1.05
N ASN A 65 12.30 -13.82 1.66
CA ASN A 65 13.66 -14.31 1.44
C ASN A 65 13.77 -14.81 -0.02
N THR A 66 14.69 -14.22 -0.79
CA THR A 66 14.92 -14.56 -2.21
C THR A 66 16.21 -15.36 -2.43
N GLU A 67 16.84 -15.88 -1.36
CA GLU A 67 18.02 -16.72 -1.50
C GLU A 67 17.75 -17.97 -2.31
N GLY A 68 18.61 -18.19 -3.30
CA GLY A 68 18.47 -19.31 -4.23
C GLY A 68 17.51 -19.05 -5.38
N MET A 69 16.90 -17.87 -5.46
CA MET A 69 16.15 -17.44 -6.65
C MET A 69 17.08 -16.88 -7.73
N GLU A 70 16.73 -17.10 -9.00
CA GLU A 70 17.28 -16.42 -10.18
C GLU A 70 16.70 -14.99 -10.25
N GLY A 71 17.16 -14.13 -9.35
CA GLY A 71 16.77 -12.71 -9.29
C GLY A 71 16.07 -12.30 -8.00
N GLY A 72 15.41 -11.14 -8.05
CA GLY A 72 14.62 -10.59 -6.95
C GLY A 72 13.12 -10.70 -7.21
N ILE A 73 12.36 -9.93 -6.44
CA ILE A 73 10.92 -9.73 -6.58
C ILE A 73 10.69 -8.31 -7.08
N SER A 74 9.84 -8.19 -8.11
CA SER A 74 9.42 -6.93 -8.70
C SER A 74 7.97 -6.66 -8.29
N LEU A 75 7.74 -5.59 -7.53
CA LEU A 75 6.40 -5.10 -7.23
C LEU A 75 6.00 -4.13 -8.33
N LYS A 76 5.12 -4.58 -9.23
CA LYS A 76 4.59 -3.82 -10.34
C LYS A 76 3.47 -2.90 -9.83
N ILE A 77 3.60 -1.59 -10.03
CA ILE A 77 2.74 -0.55 -9.45
C ILE A 77 1.99 0.20 -10.55
N ARG A 78 0.67 0.32 -10.39
CA ARG A 78 -0.25 1.01 -11.32
C ARG A 78 -1.31 1.81 -10.59
N ASP A 79 -1.86 2.83 -11.22
CA ASP A 79 -3.07 3.54 -10.77
C ASP A 79 -4.36 2.97 -11.38
N LEU A 80 -4.27 1.79 -12.02
CA LEU A 80 -5.37 1.02 -12.57
C LEU A 80 -5.39 -0.40 -11.99
N PRO A 81 -6.59 -1.01 -11.81
CA PRO A 81 -6.73 -2.32 -11.16
C PRO A 81 -6.35 -3.53 -12.01
N GLU A 82 -6.04 -3.36 -13.30
CA GLU A 82 -5.78 -4.46 -14.25
C GLU A 82 -4.72 -4.09 -15.30
N TYR A 83 -4.10 -5.11 -15.91
CA TYR A 83 -3.13 -4.95 -16.99
C TYR A 83 -3.83 -4.81 -18.34
N ARG A 84 -3.70 -3.64 -18.98
CA ARG A 84 -4.24 -3.40 -20.34
C ARG A 84 -3.23 -3.63 -21.45
N VAL A 85 -1.97 -3.26 -21.20
CA VAL A 85 -0.83 -3.45 -22.11
C VAL A 85 0.38 -3.80 -21.24
N ALA A 86 0.74 -5.08 -21.17
CA ALA A 86 1.99 -5.51 -20.56
C ALA A 86 3.08 -5.63 -21.64
N PRO A 87 4.34 -5.23 -21.37
CA PRO A 87 4.89 -4.62 -20.16
C PRO A 87 5.07 -3.09 -20.29
N ALA A 88 3.97 -2.31 -20.38
CA ALA A 88 4.06 -0.87 -20.58
C ALA A 88 3.26 -0.08 -19.54
N GLY A 89 3.81 1.06 -19.11
CA GLY A 89 3.22 2.00 -18.16
C GLY A 89 3.29 1.53 -16.71
N ILE A 90 4.31 0.75 -16.34
CA ILE A 90 4.45 0.16 -15.00
C ILE A 90 5.62 0.79 -14.25
N LEU A 91 5.33 1.36 -13.08
CA LEU A 91 6.34 1.72 -12.09
C LEU A 91 6.69 0.49 -11.27
N GLN A 92 7.93 0.34 -10.82
CA GLN A 92 8.38 -0.87 -10.12
C GLN A 92 9.10 -0.51 -8.83
N ALA A 93 8.81 -1.25 -7.78
CA ALA A 93 9.65 -1.32 -6.59
C ALA A 93 10.21 -2.75 -6.53
N GLU A 94 11.49 -2.91 -6.83
CA GLU A 94 12.13 -4.22 -6.87
C GLU A 94 12.96 -4.44 -5.61
N TYR A 95 13.07 -5.68 -5.17
CA TYR A 95 13.92 -6.05 -4.04
C TYR A 95 14.54 -7.42 -4.22
N ASN A 96 15.70 -7.60 -3.60
CA ASN A 96 16.36 -8.90 -3.46
C ASN A 96 16.86 -8.99 -2.01
N PHE A 97 16.39 -9.98 -1.26
CA PHE A 97 16.62 -10.09 0.17
C PHE A 97 17.32 -11.39 0.55
N HIS A 98 18.55 -11.27 1.02
CA HIS A 98 19.41 -12.39 1.41
C HIS A 98 19.81 -12.30 2.90
N PRO A 99 18.92 -12.69 3.83
CA PRO A 99 19.16 -12.56 5.27
C PRO A 99 20.28 -13.46 5.78
N ASP A 100 20.38 -14.70 5.28
CA ASP A 100 21.22 -15.73 5.90
C ASP A 100 22.65 -15.71 5.33
N SER A 101 22.78 -15.48 4.02
CA SER A 101 24.05 -15.50 3.30
C SER A 101 24.82 -14.19 3.40
N THR A 102 24.13 -13.04 3.38
CA THR A 102 24.78 -11.72 3.35
C THR A 102 24.25 -10.74 4.39
N GLY A 103 23.06 -10.99 4.95
CA GLY A 103 22.38 -10.04 5.83
C GLY A 103 22.03 -8.73 5.12
N LYS A 104 21.73 -8.79 3.82
CA LYS A 104 21.48 -7.63 2.96
C LYS A 104 20.12 -7.68 2.30
N LEU A 105 19.55 -6.49 2.17
CA LEU A 105 18.37 -6.18 1.38
C LEU A 105 18.79 -5.22 0.28
N TRP A 106 18.73 -5.65 -0.97
CA TRP A 106 18.86 -4.78 -2.14
C TRP A 106 17.49 -4.35 -2.61
N TYR A 107 17.41 -3.13 -3.13
CA TYR A 107 16.17 -2.59 -3.65
C TYR A 107 16.42 -1.52 -4.70
N ASP A 108 15.40 -1.28 -5.50
CA ASP A 108 15.43 -0.23 -6.51
C ASP A 108 14.03 0.28 -6.85
N LEU A 109 14.00 1.56 -7.23
CA LEU A 109 12.86 2.18 -7.89
C LEU A 109 13.13 2.11 -9.38
N SER A 110 12.25 1.50 -10.15
CA SER A 110 12.48 1.24 -11.57
C SER A 110 11.31 1.73 -12.43
N LEU A 111 11.65 2.49 -13.46
CA LEU A 111 10.74 3.05 -14.46
C LEU A 111 10.96 2.40 -15.83
N VAL A 112 11.68 1.27 -15.89
CA VAL A 112 12.08 0.61 -17.14
C VAL A 112 10.87 0.19 -18.01
N ASP A 113 9.75 -0.15 -17.36
CA ASP A 113 8.51 -0.55 -18.04
C ASP A 113 7.55 0.65 -18.26
N CYS A 114 8.03 1.90 -18.16
CA CYS A 114 7.23 3.09 -18.45
C CYS A 114 8.08 4.23 -19.07
N SER A 115 7.42 5.25 -19.60
CA SER A 115 8.06 6.43 -20.18
C SER A 115 7.69 7.69 -19.38
N PRO A 116 8.66 8.34 -18.72
CA PRO A 116 8.38 9.56 -17.93
C PRO A 116 7.84 10.73 -18.77
N ALA A 117 8.10 10.72 -20.08
CA ALA A 117 7.65 11.76 -21.01
C ALA A 117 6.27 11.45 -21.64
N ALA A 118 5.74 10.24 -21.45
CA ALA A 118 4.46 9.85 -21.98
C ALA A 118 3.31 10.63 -21.31
N LYS A 119 2.24 10.86 -22.05
CA LYS A 119 1.02 11.50 -21.54
C LYS A 119 0.14 10.47 -20.84
N PRO A 120 -0.80 10.87 -19.97
CA PRO A 120 -1.68 9.92 -19.28
C PRO A 120 -2.56 9.04 -20.17
N THR A 121 -2.80 9.45 -21.43
CA THR A 121 -3.53 8.65 -22.43
C THR A 121 -2.64 7.62 -23.14
N ASP A 122 -1.32 7.67 -22.95
CA ASP A 122 -0.40 6.73 -23.58
C ASP A 122 -0.26 5.47 -22.71
N PRO A 123 -0.32 4.26 -23.28
CA PRO A 123 -0.14 3.02 -22.52
C PRO A 123 1.21 2.91 -21.79
N HIS A 124 2.22 3.69 -22.18
CA HIS A 124 3.53 3.74 -21.51
C HIS A 124 3.63 4.80 -20.40
N PHE A 125 2.56 5.52 -20.06
CA PHE A 125 2.59 6.53 -19.00
C PHE A 125 3.15 5.98 -17.68
N CYS A 126 4.06 6.71 -17.03
CA CYS A 126 4.56 6.38 -15.69
C CYS A 126 3.61 6.93 -14.61
N PRO A 127 2.68 6.14 -14.04
CA PRO A 127 1.76 6.64 -13.02
C PRO A 127 2.53 7.06 -11.75
N LEU A 128 1.94 7.95 -10.94
CA LEU A 128 2.44 8.43 -9.64
C LEU A 128 3.71 9.29 -9.68
N THR A 129 4.60 9.10 -10.66
CA THR A 129 5.93 9.73 -10.72
C THR A 129 5.88 11.26 -10.75
N GLN A 130 4.95 11.85 -11.51
CA GLN A 130 4.77 13.31 -11.53
C GLN A 130 4.30 13.87 -10.17
N GLY A 131 3.54 13.08 -9.42
CA GLY A 131 3.07 13.42 -8.07
C GLY A 131 4.17 13.39 -7.02
N GLY A 132 5.34 12.80 -7.33
CA GLY A 132 6.41 12.57 -6.38
C GLY A 132 6.29 11.19 -5.74
N VAL A 133 7.25 10.31 -6.01
CA VAL A 133 7.40 8.99 -5.41
C VAL A 133 8.77 8.90 -4.74
N LYS A 134 8.84 8.23 -3.59
CA LYS A 134 10.09 8.01 -2.87
C LYS A 134 10.12 6.63 -2.24
N MET A 135 11.20 5.91 -2.47
CA MET A 135 11.50 4.62 -1.85
C MET A 135 12.74 4.78 -0.96
N PHE A 136 12.62 4.51 0.34
CA PHE A 136 13.71 4.77 1.28
C PHE A 136 13.59 3.96 2.57
N VAL A 137 14.67 3.92 3.35
CA VAL A 137 14.69 3.33 4.69
C VAL A 137 14.73 4.46 5.73
N PRO A 138 13.67 4.70 6.52
CA PRO A 138 13.58 5.84 7.42
C PRO A 138 14.70 5.85 8.47
N GLY A 139 15.52 6.90 8.49
CA GLY A 139 16.54 7.12 9.52
C GLY A 139 17.89 6.46 9.27
N TYR A 140 18.04 5.74 8.16
CA TYR A 140 19.27 5.02 7.80
C TYR A 140 19.99 5.63 6.59
N GLU A 141 19.60 6.83 6.15
CA GLU A 141 20.18 7.49 4.98
C GLU A 141 21.69 7.77 5.17
N LYS A 142 22.09 8.08 6.42
CA LYS A 142 23.50 8.31 6.77
C LYS A 142 24.30 7.02 6.94
N ASP A 143 23.62 5.88 7.07
CA ASP A 143 24.21 4.56 7.25
C ASP A 143 24.41 3.84 5.89
N GLY A 144 24.16 4.55 4.80
CA GLY A 144 24.36 4.05 3.43
C GLY A 144 23.10 3.46 2.79
N CYS A 145 21.96 3.46 3.48
CA CYS A 145 20.67 3.07 2.91
C CYS A 145 20.06 4.26 2.17
N LEU A 146 20.60 4.53 0.97
CA LEU A 146 20.26 5.71 0.18
C LEU A 146 18.82 5.63 -0.36
N PRO A 147 18.09 6.76 -0.47
CA PRO A 147 16.75 6.78 -1.05
C PRO A 147 16.78 6.81 -2.59
N ALA A 148 15.73 6.27 -3.22
CA ALA A 148 15.39 6.54 -4.62
C ALA A 148 14.15 7.43 -4.70
N SER A 149 14.05 8.28 -5.72
CA SER A 149 12.87 9.13 -5.91
C SER A 149 12.64 9.53 -7.36
N CYS A 150 11.39 9.81 -7.70
CA CYS A 150 11.01 10.44 -8.96
C CYS A 150 9.96 11.51 -8.70
N SER A 151 10.04 12.62 -9.44
CA SER A 151 9.08 13.72 -9.39
C SER A 151 8.84 14.25 -10.81
N ALA A 152 7.99 15.28 -10.94
CA ALA A 152 7.88 16.05 -12.18
C ALA A 152 9.21 16.68 -12.67
N GLN A 153 10.22 16.77 -11.79
CA GLN A 153 11.53 17.36 -12.11
C GLN A 153 12.56 16.31 -12.57
N GLY A 154 12.22 15.03 -12.51
CA GLY A 154 13.12 13.93 -12.84
C GLY A 154 13.29 12.94 -11.68
N CYS A 155 14.18 11.98 -11.90
CA CYS A 155 14.46 10.89 -10.97
C CYS A 155 15.89 10.97 -10.42
N ASN A 156 16.04 10.52 -9.18
CA ASN A 156 17.32 10.31 -8.50
C ASN A 156 17.39 8.86 -8.04
N ASP A 157 18.50 8.19 -8.33
CA ASP A 157 18.77 6.82 -7.91
C ASP A 157 17.66 5.82 -8.28
N ALA A 158 17.03 6.02 -9.45
CA ALA A 158 16.04 5.11 -10.04
C ALA A 158 16.52 4.57 -11.39
N TYR A 159 16.16 3.34 -11.74
CA TYR A 159 16.44 2.77 -13.07
C TYR A 159 15.50 3.36 -14.12
N LEU A 160 16.08 3.87 -15.21
CA LEU A 160 15.34 4.42 -16.35
C LEU A 160 15.46 3.58 -17.61
N GLU A 161 16.47 2.72 -17.71
CA GLU A 161 16.77 1.92 -18.90
C GLU A 161 17.00 0.46 -18.50
N PRO A 162 16.61 -0.53 -19.32
CA PRO A 162 16.83 -1.94 -19.01
C PRO A 162 18.32 -2.31 -19.07
N GLY A 163 18.81 -2.96 -18.01
CA GLY A 163 20.07 -3.71 -18.01
C GLY A 163 21.09 -3.24 -16.97
N PRO A 164 22.12 -4.07 -16.71
CA PRO A 164 23.17 -3.75 -15.75
C PRO A 164 24.16 -2.75 -16.36
N THR A 165 23.85 -1.48 -16.28
CA THR A 165 24.85 -0.42 -16.35
C THR A 165 25.66 -0.45 -15.06
N LEU A 166 26.97 -0.61 -15.18
CA LEU A 166 27.89 -0.65 -14.05
C LEU A 166 27.80 0.70 -13.30
N GLY A 167 27.08 0.73 -12.17
CA GLY A 167 26.87 1.95 -11.36
C GLY A 167 25.45 2.50 -11.32
N ASP A 168 24.47 1.88 -12.01
CA ASP A 168 23.06 2.28 -11.94
C ASP A 168 22.33 1.46 -10.86
N PRO A 169 21.26 2.01 -10.26
CA PRO A 169 21.13 1.99 -8.81
C PRO A 169 20.56 0.67 -8.30
N THR A 170 21.44 -0.27 -7.96
CA THR A 170 21.12 -1.29 -6.97
C THR A 170 21.42 -0.69 -5.60
N LEU A 171 20.39 -0.15 -4.94
CA LEU A 171 20.52 0.34 -3.57
C LEU A 171 20.60 -0.86 -2.62
N SER A 172 21.17 -0.66 -1.43
CA SER A 172 21.23 -1.73 -0.44
C SER A 172 21.13 -1.20 0.98
N CYS A 173 20.58 -2.02 1.85
CA CYS A 173 20.57 -1.81 3.30
C CYS A 173 20.89 -3.13 4.01
N HIS A 174 21.12 -3.06 5.32
CA HIS A 174 21.23 -4.26 6.14
C HIS A 174 19.83 -4.88 6.35
N ALA A 175 19.79 -6.19 6.59
CA ALA A 175 18.56 -6.88 7.01
C ALA A 175 18.00 -6.28 8.32
N GLY A 176 16.70 -6.45 8.54
CA GLY A 176 15.96 -6.01 9.71
C GLY A 176 15.40 -4.58 9.62
N VAL A 177 15.30 -4.03 8.41
CA VAL A 177 14.74 -2.69 8.16
C VAL A 177 13.46 -2.77 7.35
N ASP A 178 12.58 -1.79 7.55
CA ASP A 178 11.43 -1.57 6.68
C ASP A 178 11.77 -0.53 5.61
N ILE A 179 11.32 -0.78 4.38
CA ILE A 179 11.35 0.20 3.30
C ILE A 179 10.01 0.94 3.30
N GLN A 180 10.03 2.27 3.20
CA GLN A 180 8.85 3.06 2.90
C GLN A 180 8.80 3.42 1.42
N PHE A 181 7.64 3.21 0.81
CA PHE A 181 7.30 3.65 -0.54
C PHE A 181 6.18 4.67 -0.43
N GLU A 182 6.51 5.94 -0.57
CA GLU A 182 5.56 7.05 -0.48
C GLU A 182 5.20 7.59 -1.86
N THR A 183 3.92 7.93 -2.07
CA THR A 183 3.41 8.49 -3.33
C THR A 183 2.76 9.85 -3.12
N CYS A 184 2.68 10.66 -4.18
CA CYS A 184 2.05 11.98 -4.18
C CYS A 184 2.63 12.97 -3.15
N LEU A 185 3.96 12.94 -2.99
CA LEU A 185 4.70 13.81 -2.06
C LEU A 185 4.67 15.30 -2.44
N ASP A 186 4.64 15.59 -3.74
CA ASP A 186 4.67 16.95 -4.29
C ASP A 186 3.28 17.42 -4.74
N SER A 187 2.49 16.50 -5.29
CA SER A 187 1.11 16.74 -5.73
C SER A 187 0.37 15.41 -5.93
N ASN A 188 -0.94 15.46 -6.20
CA ASN A 188 -1.66 14.24 -6.61
C ASN A 188 -1.17 13.66 -7.95
N GLY A 189 -0.37 14.37 -8.74
CA GLY A 189 0.06 13.90 -10.06
C GLY A 189 -1.10 13.73 -11.04
N LEU A 190 -0.78 13.22 -12.23
CA LEU A 190 -1.78 12.79 -13.22
C LEU A 190 -2.04 11.29 -13.08
N VAL A 191 -3.28 10.89 -13.35
CA VAL A 191 -3.71 9.48 -13.42
C VAL A 191 -3.84 9.03 -14.86
N THR A 192 -3.56 7.76 -15.12
CA THR A 192 -3.78 7.10 -16.41
C THR A 192 -5.22 7.32 -16.87
N ILE A 193 -5.39 7.75 -18.12
CA ILE A 193 -6.68 7.99 -18.75
C ILE A 193 -6.93 6.83 -19.73
N LEU A 194 -8.04 6.13 -19.54
CA LEU A 194 -8.48 5.07 -20.46
C LEU A 194 -9.24 5.71 -21.63
N ASP A 195 -8.76 5.51 -22.86
CA ASP A 195 -9.37 6.04 -24.10
C ASP A 195 -10.72 5.38 -24.48
N ASP A 196 -11.38 4.65 -23.57
CA ASP A 196 -12.64 3.93 -23.84
C ASP A 196 -13.92 4.69 -23.47
N GLU A 197 -13.85 5.94 -22.98
CA GLU A 197 -15.04 6.80 -22.90
C GLU A 197 -15.07 7.73 -24.12
N PRO A 198 -15.94 7.48 -25.12
CA PRO A 198 -16.09 8.43 -26.21
C PRO A 198 -16.56 9.76 -25.63
N GLU A 199 -15.85 10.85 -25.95
CA GLU A 199 -16.31 12.21 -25.68
C GLU A 199 -17.72 12.43 -26.22
N VAL A 200 -18.74 12.29 -25.37
CA VAL A 200 -20.06 12.85 -25.66
C VAL A 200 -20.01 14.32 -25.28
N SER A 201 -19.62 15.15 -26.24
CA SER A 201 -19.87 16.59 -26.18
C SER A 201 -21.38 16.89 -26.09
N PRO A 202 -21.79 17.98 -25.41
CA PRO A 202 -23.15 18.16 -24.90
C PRO A 202 -24.13 18.60 -26.00
N PRO A 203 -25.44 18.30 -25.83
CA PRO A 203 -26.32 19.41 -25.46
C PRO A 203 -27.47 19.01 -24.50
N GLY A 204 -27.77 19.91 -23.57
CA GLY A 204 -29.16 20.19 -23.18
C GLY A 204 -29.78 19.32 -22.08
N ALA A 205 -29.71 19.85 -20.85
CA ALA A 205 -30.79 19.91 -19.85
C ALA A 205 -31.61 18.64 -19.49
N SER A 206 -31.48 18.31 -18.19
CA SER A 206 -32.49 17.88 -17.20
C SER A 206 -32.51 16.41 -16.74
N PRO A 207 -32.81 16.16 -15.44
CA PRO A 207 -32.36 14.98 -14.70
C PRO A 207 -33.33 13.82 -14.82
N SER A 208 -32.81 12.59 -14.88
CA SER A 208 -33.64 11.40 -14.69
C SER A 208 -33.00 10.47 -13.67
N SER A 209 -33.69 10.38 -12.53
CA SER A 209 -33.50 9.48 -11.42
C SER A 209 -33.49 8.01 -11.86
N GLN A 210 -32.41 7.28 -11.59
CA GLN A 210 -32.41 5.83 -11.65
C GLN A 210 -32.46 5.26 -10.23
N GLY A 211 -33.44 4.38 -10.01
CA GLY A 211 -33.80 3.82 -8.70
C GLY A 211 -32.84 2.74 -8.19
N PRO A 212 -33.14 2.15 -7.01
CA PRO A 212 -32.25 1.18 -6.38
C PRO A 212 -32.23 -0.16 -7.13
N LYS A 213 -31.02 -0.61 -7.48
CA LYS A 213 -30.72 -1.94 -8.06
C LYS A 213 -31.05 -3.05 -7.02
N PRO A 214 -31.57 -4.22 -7.43
CA PRO A 214 -32.10 -5.22 -6.50
C PRO A 214 -31.03 -5.90 -5.65
N LYS A 215 -31.39 -6.11 -4.38
CA LYS A 215 -30.64 -6.81 -3.34
C LYS A 215 -30.56 -8.32 -3.62
N PRO A 216 -29.36 -8.94 -3.70
CA PRO A 216 -29.25 -10.40 -3.64
C PRO A 216 -29.67 -10.85 -2.23
N SER A 217 -30.69 -11.68 -2.16
CA SER A 217 -31.16 -12.31 -0.93
C SER A 217 -30.63 -13.74 -0.89
N GLY A 218 -29.71 -14.02 0.03
CA GLY A 218 -29.40 -15.39 0.44
C GLY A 218 -27.92 -15.73 0.46
N LEU A 219 -27.21 -15.33 1.52
CA LEU A 219 -26.05 -16.04 2.06
C LEU A 219 -26.05 -15.80 3.58
N GLY A 220 -25.56 -16.78 4.34
CA GLY A 220 -25.52 -16.73 5.80
C GLY A 220 -24.76 -15.52 6.36
N SER A 221 -24.81 -15.30 7.67
CA SER A 221 -24.13 -14.19 8.34
C SER A 221 -22.67 -14.06 7.83
N PRO A 222 -22.22 -12.85 7.44
CA PRO A 222 -20.89 -12.65 6.88
C PRO A 222 -19.79 -13.13 7.84
N LYS A 223 -18.69 -13.66 7.29
CA LYS A 223 -17.52 -14.08 8.10
C LYS A 223 -16.64 -12.87 8.44
N VAL A 224 -15.90 -12.90 9.55
CA VAL A 224 -14.94 -11.82 9.87
C VAL A 224 -13.85 -11.75 8.81
N SER A 225 -13.55 -10.55 8.33
CA SER A 225 -12.57 -10.31 7.26
C SER A 225 -11.13 -10.60 7.74
N PRO A 226 -10.38 -11.48 7.03
CA PRO A 226 -8.99 -11.79 7.37
C PRO A 226 -7.98 -10.80 6.75
N ASN A 227 -8.37 -10.07 5.71
CA ASN A 227 -7.47 -9.25 4.87
C ASN A 227 -7.98 -7.82 4.67
N GLY A 228 -9.04 -7.43 5.38
CA GLY A 228 -9.57 -6.07 5.36
C GLY A 228 -10.57 -5.81 4.24
N ILE A 229 -10.95 -6.82 3.46
CA ILE A 229 -12.03 -6.71 2.47
C ILE A 229 -13.37 -7.07 3.11
N CYS A 230 -14.42 -6.33 2.80
CA CYS A 230 -15.78 -6.55 3.31
C CYS A 230 -16.84 -6.37 2.23
N GLY A 231 -18.11 -6.44 2.58
CA GLY A 231 -19.21 -6.18 1.65
C GLY A 231 -19.83 -7.44 1.04
N ALA A 232 -20.92 -7.24 0.30
CA ALA A 232 -21.75 -8.33 -0.19
C ALA A 232 -21.06 -9.25 -1.19
N GLU A 233 -20.16 -8.70 -2.01
CA GLU A 233 -19.43 -9.46 -3.04
C GLU A 233 -18.40 -10.39 -2.43
N SER A 234 -17.72 -9.95 -1.37
CA SER A 234 -16.70 -10.74 -0.67
C SER A 234 -17.31 -11.70 0.36
N GLY A 235 -18.52 -11.41 0.85
CA GLY A 235 -19.16 -12.18 1.92
C GLY A 235 -18.53 -12.00 3.30
N TYR A 236 -17.67 -10.98 3.46
CA TYR A 236 -16.94 -10.70 4.70
C TYR A 236 -17.45 -9.45 5.42
N THR A 237 -17.33 -9.44 6.75
CA THR A 237 -17.62 -8.31 7.64
C THR A 237 -16.38 -7.84 8.39
N CYS A 238 -16.32 -6.54 8.63
CA CYS A 238 -15.32 -5.91 9.50
C CYS A 238 -15.69 -6.00 10.99
N ALA A 239 -16.92 -6.39 11.32
CA ALA A 239 -17.31 -6.54 12.72
C ALA A 239 -16.46 -7.65 13.38
N GLY A 240 -15.68 -7.27 14.38
CA GLY A 240 -14.72 -8.15 15.05
C GLY A 240 -13.36 -8.32 14.34
N SER A 241 -13.10 -7.62 13.23
CA SER A 241 -11.79 -7.64 12.56
C SER A 241 -10.77 -6.78 13.31
N ALA A 242 -9.51 -7.23 13.31
CA ALA A 242 -8.37 -6.45 13.82
C ALA A 242 -7.99 -5.28 12.89
N LEU A 243 -8.52 -5.27 11.67
CA LEU A 243 -8.26 -4.29 10.62
C LEU A 243 -9.29 -3.14 10.64
N GLY A 244 -10.01 -2.99 11.75
CA GLY A 244 -11.05 -1.99 11.96
C GLY A 244 -12.47 -2.55 11.85
N GLN A 245 -13.41 -1.88 12.51
CA GLN A 245 -14.76 -2.41 12.73
C GLN A 245 -15.77 -2.02 11.66
N CYS A 246 -15.45 -1.05 10.80
CA CYS A 246 -16.37 -0.45 9.85
C CYS A 246 -16.04 -0.89 8.42
N CYS A 247 -17.08 -1.24 7.66
CA CYS A 247 -16.95 -1.53 6.25
C CYS A 247 -17.29 -0.27 5.46
N SER A 248 -16.32 0.35 4.79
CA SER A 248 -16.51 1.58 4.01
C SER A 248 -17.41 1.35 2.78
N GLU A 249 -17.84 2.43 2.13
CA GLU A 249 -18.54 2.31 0.83
C GLU A 249 -17.67 1.65 -0.25
N TYR A 250 -16.35 1.63 -0.05
CA TYR A 250 -15.35 1.06 -0.96
C TYR A 250 -15.01 -0.40 -0.65
N ASN A 251 -15.79 -1.09 0.18
CA ASN A 251 -15.61 -2.51 0.55
C ASN A 251 -14.34 -2.80 1.37
N TYR A 252 -13.87 -1.86 2.19
CA TYR A 252 -12.71 -2.06 3.06
C TYR A 252 -13.00 -1.87 4.55
N CYS A 253 -12.31 -2.65 5.38
CA CYS A 253 -12.29 -2.53 6.83
C CYS A 253 -11.35 -1.43 7.27
N GLY A 254 -11.83 -0.65 8.24
CA GLY A 254 -11.03 0.34 8.93
C GLY A 254 -11.80 0.94 10.09
N ASP A 255 -11.13 1.82 10.82
CA ASP A 255 -11.70 2.66 11.86
C ASP A 255 -11.55 4.12 11.42
N GLY A 256 -12.38 5.03 11.95
CA GLY A 256 -12.33 6.45 11.54
C GLY A 256 -13.55 6.84 10.71
N ASN A 257 -13.66 8.12 10.38
CA ASN A 257 -14.86 8.64 9.70
C ASN A 257 -14.92 8.22 8.22
N GLU A 258 -13.77 8.01 7.61
CA GLU A 258 -13.59 7.54 6.24
C GLU A 258 -14.07 6.10 6.04
N PHE A 259 -14.07 5.28 7.10
CA PHE A 259 -14.63 3.92 7.08
C PHE A 259 -16.01 3.83 7.73
N CYS A 260 -16.22 4.52 8.85
CA CYS A 260 -17.42 4.41 9.68
C CYS A 260 -18.50 5.46 9.39
N GLY A 261 -18.20 6.46 8.57
CA GLY A 261 -19.05 7.61 8.30
C GLY A 261 -20.07 7.37 7.19
N THR A 262 -20.30 8.39 6.37
CA THR A 262 -21.20 8.31 5.22
C THR A 262 -20.76 7.18 4.30
N GLY A 263 -21.72 6.39 3.80
CA GLY A 263 -21.42 5.29 2.88
C GLY A 263 -21.03 3.97 3.55
N CYS A 264 -20.79 3.96 4.87
CA CYS A 264 -20.49 2.72 5.59
C CYS A 264 -21.57 1.64 5.41
N GLN A 265 -21.14 0.44 5.05
CA GLN A 265 -21.99 -0.72 4.78
C GLN A 265 -22.38 -1.43 6.07
N LYS A 266 -23.50 -0.98 6.66
CA LYS A 266 -24.02 -1.47 7.95
C LYS A 266 -24.27 -2.98 8.05
N ASP A 267 -24.48 -3.67 6.93
CA ASP A 267 -24.68 -5.13 6.91
C ASP A 267 -23.34 -5.89 7.01
N PHE A 268 -22.22 -5.18 6.83
CA PHE A 268 -20.86 -5.73 6.81
C PHE A 268 -19.90 -5.01 7.78
N GLY A 269 -20.37 -4.13 8.65
CA GLY A 269 -19.54 -3.48 9.68
C GLY A 269 -20.31 -2.63 10.69
N THR A 270 -19.61 -2.10 11.68
CA THR A 270 -20.17 -1.30 12.79
C THR A 270 -20.18 0.18 12.44
N CYS A 271 -21.10 0.59 11.56
CA CYS A 271 -21.17 1.98 11.12
C CYS A 271 -21.61 2.94 12.23
N ARG A 272 -21.00 4.14 12.26
CA ARG A 272 -21.49 5.20 13.13
C ARG A 272 -22.79 5.71 12.53
N SER A 273 -23.90 5.48 13.25
CA SER A 273 -25.12 6.21 12.95
C SER A 273 -24.80 7.70 13.08
N SER A 274 -25.14 8.46 12.06
CA SER A 274 -25.04 9.92 12.03
C SER A 274 -25.95 10.54 13.09
N PHE A 275 -25.56 10.41 14.36
CA PHE A 275 -26.15 11.17 15.44
C PHE A 275 -25.57 12.58 15.39
N ALA A 276 -26.51 13.50 15.20
CA ALA A 276 -26.35 14.94 15.33
C ALA A 276 -25.21 15.33 16.27
N ARG A 277 -24.32 16.18 15.74
CA ARG A 277 -23.38 17.05 16.44
C ARG A 277 -23.67 17.11 17.95
N SER A 278 -23.01 16.26 18.73
CA SER A 278 -22.88 16.55 20.16
C SER A 278 -22.16 17.90 20.26
N PRO A 279 -22.67 18.86 21.05
CA PRO A 279 -22.02 20.14 21.18
C PRO A 279 -20.65 19.89 21.78
N SER A 280 -19.61 20.31 21.05
CA SER A 280 -18.28 20.45 21.61
C SER A 280 -18.42 21.45 22.76
N THR A 281 -18.36 20.96 24.00
CA THR A 281 -18.27 21.81 25.19
C THR A 281 -17.00 22.63 25.02
N LEU A 282 -17.17 23.87 24.56
CA LEU A 282 -16.14 24.88 24.59
C LEU A 282 -15.73 25.02 26.05
N LEU A 283 -14.57 24.46 26.42
CA LEU A 283 -13.93 24.78 27.69
C LEU A 283 -13.59 26.27 27.63
N THR A 284 -14.50 27.08 28.19
CA THR A 284 -14.25 28.49 28.43
C THR A 284 -13.21 28.56 29.54
N VAL A 285 -11.97 28.82 29.16
CA VAL A 285 -10.91 29.21 30.09
C VAL A 285 -11.32 30.56 30.69
N THR A 286 -11.98 30.54 31.84
CA THR A 286 -12.20 31.75 32.64
C THR A 286 -10.86 32.22 33.21
N LYS A 287 -10.43 33.40 32.75
CA LYS A 287 -9.31 34.18 33.29
C LYS A 287 -9.55 34.47 34.79
N PRO A 288 -8.57 34.25 35.69
CA PRO A 288 -8.76 34.55 37.10
C PRO A 288 -8.83 36.07 37.34
N ARG A 289 -9.78 36.47 38.18
CA ARG A 289 -10.02 37.84 38.65
C ARG A 289 -8.90 38.27 39.60
N GLN A 290 -8.13 39.29 39.22
CA GLN A 290 -7.20 39.96 40.12
C GLN A 290 -7.99 40.70 41.21
N SER A 291 -7.71 40.35 42.46
CA SER A 291 -8.13 41.10 43.64
C SER A 291 -7.23 42.33 43.77
N THR A 292 -7.83 43.52 43.83
CA THR A 292 -7.16 44.72 44.36
C THR A 292 -8.05 45.33 45.43
N SER A 293 -7.36 45.90 46.43
CA SER A 293 -7.81 46.32 47.75
C SER A 293 -8.92 47.37 47.77
#